data_AF-A0A2H5EUN9-F1
#
_entry.id   AF-A0A2H5EUN9-F1
#
_cell.length_a   1.000
_cell.length_b   1.000
_cell.length_c   1.000
_cell.angle_alpha   90.00
_cell.angle_beta   90.00
_cell.angle_gamma   90.00
#
_symmetry.space_group_name_H-M   'P 1'
#
loop_
_entity.id
_entity.type
_entity.pdbx_description
1 polymer ?
#
loop_
_entity_poly.entity_id
_entity_poly.type
_entity_poly.pdbx_seq_one_letter_code
_entity_poly.pdbx_strand_id
1 'polypeptide(L)'
;MLNNIGLPGLLLIAVVVLVLFGRGKISSLMGEVGKGITAFKKGVKDGSEEIERDMNETRDLPGEKARDVTPTTPVETKDKV
;
A
#
# COMPACT_ATOMS: atom_id res chain seq x y z
N MET A 1 -38.98 15.62 0.10
CA MET A 1 -39.34 14.51 -0.81
C MET A 1 -38.15 13.93 -1.61
N LEU A 2 -36.90 14.36 -1.38
CA LEU A 2 -35.70 13.83 -2.07
C LEU A 2 -34.91 12.77 -1.27
N ASN A 3 -35.33 12.44 -0.04
CA ASN A 3 -34.63 11.49 0.84
C ASN A 3 -34.64 10.03 0.33
N ASN A 4 -35.42 9.74 -0.72
CA ASN A 4 -35.53 8.41 -1.31
C ASN A 4 -34.65 8.24 -2.57
N ILE A 5 -33.80 9.21 -2.92
CA ILE A 5 -33.00 9.13 -4.17
C ILE A 5 -31.59 8.57 -3.94
N GLY A 6 -31.05 8.62 -2.72
CA GLY A 6 -29.68 8.14 -2.45
C GLY A 6 -29.52 6.64 -2.69
N LEU A 7 -29.93 5.83 -1.70
CA LEU A 7 -29.85 4.36 -1.77
C LEU A 7 -30.76 3.76 -2.87
N PRO A 8 -32.05 4.15 -2.97
CA PRO A 8 -32.95 3.58 -3.99
C PRO A 8 -32.59 4.00 -5.42
N GLY A 9 -32.07 5.21 -5.63
CA GLY A 9 -31.64 5.67 -6.96
C GLY A 9 -30.39 4.93 -7.44
N LEU A 10 -29.42 4.68 -6.56
CA LEU A 10 -28.24 3.88 -6.88
C LEU A 10 -28.59 2.43 -7.24
N LEU A 11 -29.59 1.86 -6.56
CA LEU A 11 -30.11 0.52 -6.87
C LEU A 11 -30.73 0.46 -8.27
N LEU A 12 -31.50 1.48 -8.66
CA LEU A 12 -32.08 1.58 -10.00
C LEU A 12 -31.00 1.67 -11.08
N ILE A 13 -29.97 2.50 -10.86
CA ILE A 13 -28.82 2.60 -11.78
C ILE A 13 -28.10 1.25 -11.89
N ALA A 14 -27.86 0.57 -10.77
CA ALA A 14 -27.22 -0.74 -10.75
C ALA A 14 -28.00 -1.78 -11.56
N VAL A 15 -29.34 -1.79 -11.48
CA VAL A 15 -30.19 -2.67 -12.27
C VAL A 15 -30.10 -2.34 -13.77
N VAL A 16 -30.16 -1.06 -14.15
CA VAL A 16 -30.03 -0.65 -15.56
C VAL A 16 -28.68 -1.09 -16.14
N VAL A 17 -27.59 -0.86 -15.41
CA VAL A 17 -26.24 -1.30 -15.81
C VAL A 17 -26.18 -2.83 -15.91
N LEU A 18 -26.77 -3.55 -14.95
CA LEU A 18 -26.81 -5.01 -14.98
C LEU A 18 -27.57 -5.56 -16.20
N VAL A 19 -28.64 -4.89 -16.65
CA VAL A 19 -29.39 -5.28 -17.85
C VAL A 19 -28.59 -5.00 -19.13
N LEU A 20 -27.93 -3.84 -19.22
CA LEU A 20 -27.14 -3.46 -20.40
C LEU A 20 -25.87 -4.30 -20.57
N PHE A 21 -25.16 -4.55 -19.48
CA PHE A 21 -23.89 -5.29 -19.51
C PHE A 21 -24.07 -6.80 -19.29
N GLY A 22 -25.19 -7.21 -18.68
CA GLY A 22 -25.49 -8.58 -18.31
C GLY A 22 -24.70 -9.08 -17.09
N ARG A 23 -25.30 -10.02 -16.34
CA ARG A 23 -24.66 -10.66 -15.17
C ARG A 23 -23.32 -11.34 -15.48
N GLY A 24 -23.16 -11.87 -16.69
CA GLY A 24 -21.96 -12.61 -17.10
C GLY A 24 -20.72 -11.72 -17.18
N LYS A 25 -20.81 -10.59 -17.90
CA LYS A 25 -19.64 -9.71 -18.12
C LYS A 25 -19.21 -9.01 -16.84
N ILE A 26 -20.15 -8.56 -16.02
CA ILE A 26 -19.84 -7.93 -14.72
C ILE A 26 -19.18 -8.93 -13.76
N SER A 27 -19.64 -10.18 -13.71
CA SER A 27 -19.06 -11.19 -12.81
C SER A 27 -17.63 -11.56 -13.20
N SER A 28 -17.33 -11.70 -14.49
CA SER A 28 -15.96 -11.97 -14.96
C SER A 28 -15.02 -10.81 -14.64
N LEU A 29 -15.45 -9.56 -14.92
CA LEU A 29 -14.67 -8.35 -14.62
C LEU A 29 -14.42 -8.18 -13.11
N MET A 30 -15.44 -8.38 -12.27
CA MET A 30 -15.29 -8.31 -10.82
C MET A 30 -14.37 -9.39 -10.27
N GLY A 31 -14.35 -10.59 -10.88
CA GLY A 31 -13.41 -11.64 -10.52
C GLY A 31 -11.95 -11.28 -10.81
N GLU A 32 -11.67 -10.69 -11.98
CA GLU A 32 -10.32 -10.24 -12.36
C GLU A 32 -9.85 -9.05 -11.51
N VAL A 33 -10.72 -8.05 -11.32
CA VAL A 33 -10.45 -6.89 -10.47
C VAL A 33 -10.27 -7.31 -9.01
N GLY A 34 -11.09 -8.23 -8.51
CA GLY A 34 -10.99 -8.74 -7.14
C GLY A 34 -9.67 -9.45 -6.85
N LYS A 35 -9.15 -10.22 -7.82
CA LYS A 35 -7.81 -10.82 -7.72
C LYS A 35 -6.71 -9.76 -7.67
N GLY A 36 -6.82 -8.71 -8.50
CA GLY A 36 -5.87 -7.58 -8.50
C GLY A 36 -5.85 -6.84 -7.15
N ILE A 37 -7.03 -6.50 -6.60
CA ILE A 37 -7.15 -5.85 -5.29
C ILE A 37 -6.61 -6.75 -4.17
N THR A 38 -6.88 -8.06 -4.24
CA THR A 38 -6.39 -9.03 -3.24
C THR A 38 -4.86 -9.15 -3.28
N ALA A 39 -4.27 -9.25 -4.47
CA ALA A 39 -2.83 -9.29 -4.65
C ALA A 39 -2.16 -7.99 -4.18
N PHE A 40 -2.77 -6.84 -4.49
CA PHE A 40 -2.30 -5.53 -4.01
C PHE A 40 -2.35 -5.45 -2.48
N LYS A 41 -3.48 -5.83 -1.86
CA LYS A 41 -3.62 -5.84 -0.40
C LYS A 41 -2.62 -6.78 0.27
N LYS A 42 -2.38 -7.94 -0.34
CA LYS A 42 -1.37 -8.90 0.15
C LYS A 42 0.04 -8.32 0.02
N GLY A 43 0.42 -7.78 -1.13
CA GLY A 43 1.74 -7.17 -1.32
C GLY A 43 2.01 -6.00 -0.38
N VAL A 44 1.00 -5.14 -0.11
CA VAL A 44 1.13 -4.05 0.87
C VAL A 44 1.29 -4.59 2.29
N LYS A 45 0.52 -5.62 2.68
CA LYS A 45 0.60 -6.23 4.00
C LYS A 45 1.92 -6.98 4.22
N ASP A 46 2.35 -7.75 3.24
CA ASP A 46 3.61 -8.49 3.27
C ASP A 46 4.79 -7.51 3.37
N GLY A 47 4.77 -6.41 2.59
CA GLY A 47 5.79 -5.36 2.68
C GLY A 47 5.78 -4.62 4.03
N SER A 48 4.60 -4.36 4.62
CA SER A 48 4.54 -3.78 5.97
C SER A 48 5.03 -4.75 7.05
N GLU A 49 4.70 -6.04 6.93
CA GLU A 49 5.14 -7.06 7.89
C GLU A 49 6.63 -7.38 7.77
N GLU A 50 7.21 -7.31 6.57
CA GLU A 50 8.66 -7.47 6.35
C GLU A 50 9.44 -6.34 7.02
N ILE A 51 9.00 -5.10 6.87
CA ILE A 51 9.59 -3.94 7.55
C ILE A 51 9.47 -4.07 9.09
N GLU A 52 8.32 -4.55 9.60
CA GLU A 52 8.14 -4.78 11.04
C GLU A 52 8.96 -5.96 11.57
N ARG A 53 9.14 -7.03 10.79
CA ARG A 53 9.97 -8.19 11.14
C ARG A 53 11.46 -7.84 11.12
N ASP A 54 11.94 -7.12 10.12
CA ASP A 54 13.34 -6.67 10.06
C ASP A 54 13.71 -5.76 11.25
N MET A 55 12.76 -4.91 11.68
CA MET A 55 12.94 -4.07 12.87
C MET A 55 12.91 -4.86 14.18
N ASN A 56 12.24 -6.02 14.23
CA ASN A 56 12.13 -6.85 15.42
C ASN A 56 13.24 -7.90 15.51
N GLU A 57 13.67 -8.48 14.38
CA GLU A 57 14.78 -9.45 14.30
C GLU A 57 16.14 -8.78 14.60
N THR A 58 16.27 -7.48 14.30
CA THR A 58 17.45 -6.68 14.71
C THR A 58 17.51 -6.45 16.24
N ARG A 59 16.42 -6.64 16.99
CA ARG A 59 16.41 -6.44 18.46
C ARG A 59 16.87 -7.66 19.27
N ASP A 60 16.98 -8.84 18.66
CA ASP A 60 17.37 -10.10 19.35
C ASP A 60 18.81 -10.57 19.05
N LEU A 61 19.63 -9.77 18.32
CA LEU A 61 21.04 -10.06 18.09
C LEU A 61 21.93 -9.25 19.07
N PRO A 62 22.72 -9.90 19.96
CA PRO A 62 23.67 -9.19 20.80
C PRO A 62 24.88 -8.78 19.95
N GLY A 63 24.86 -7.51 19.52
CA GLY A 63 26.04 -6.74 19.16
C GLY A 63 26.58 -6.95 17.74
N GLU A 64 26.35 -5.97 16.88
CA GLU A 64 27.43 -5.50 16.02
C GLU A 64 27.37 -3.97 15.97
N LYS A 65 28.48 -3.37 16.44
CA LYS A 65 28.72 -1.94 16.46
C LYS A 65 28.38 -1.34 15.10
N ALA A 66 27.50 -0.35 15.09
CA ALA A 66 27.41 0.62 14.02
C ALA A 66 28.82 1.16 13.76
N ARG A 67 29.39 0.77 12.61
CA ARG A 67 30.64 1.34 12.13
C ARG A 67 30.27 2.73 11.63
N ASP A 68 30.66 3.75 12.40
CA ASP A 68 30.60 5.14 11.98
C ASP A 68 31.46 5.29 10.73
N VAL A 69 30.79 5.56 9.60
CA VAL A 69 31.42 5.80 8.29
C VAL A 69 31.47 7.28 7.96
N THR A 70 31.43 8.17 8.96
CA THR A 70 31.71 9.58 8.72
C THR A 70 33.22 9.75 8.47
N PRO A 71 33.69 10.08 7.25
CA PRO A 71 35.06 10.52 7.10
C PRO A 71 35.23 11.83 7.87
N THR A 72 35.94 11.77 9.00
CA THR A 72 36.51 12.94 9.65
C THR A 72 37.48 13.55 8.65
N THR A 73 37.00 14.54 7.90
CA THR A 73 37.87 15.38 7.09
C THR A 73 38.73 16.18 8.07
N PRO A 74 40.06 16.00 8.12
CA PRO A 74 40.90 16.93 8.85
C PRO A 74 40.98 18.18 7.98
N VAL A 75 40.11 19.15 8.22
CA VAL A 75 40.34 20.51 7.71
C VAL A 75 41.33 21.17 8.66
N GLU A 76 42.59 20.78 8.54
CA GLU A 76 43.71 21.60 9.00
C GLU A 76 44.25 22.33 7.76
N THR A 77 44.19 23.66 7.79
CA THR A 77 45.30 24.59 7.47
C THR A 77 44.78 25.87 6.83
N LYS A 78 44.99 26.97 7.58
CA LYS A 78 45.21 28.37 7.16
C LYS A 78 44.13 29.05 6.30
N ASP A 79 43.59 30.15 6.83
CA ASP A 79 44.21 31.42 6.45
C ASP A 79 43.98 32.50 7.51
N LYS A 80 45.10 33.12 7.88
CA LYS A 80 45.20 34.31 8.71
C LYS A 80 45.76 35.38 7.79
N VAL A 81 44.90 36.24 7.27
CA VAL A 81 45.23 37.56 6.70
C VAL A 81 44.05 38.50 6.91
#